data_AF-A0A6H9IP54-F1
#
_entry.id   AF-A0A6H9IP54-F1
#
_cell.length_a   1.000
_cell.length_b   1.000
_cell.length_c   1.000
_cell.angle_alpha   90.00
_cell.angle_beta   90.00
_cell.angle_gamma   90.00
#
_symmetry.space_group_name_H-M   'P 1'
#
loop_
_entity.id
_entity.type
_entity.pdbx_description
1 polymer ?
#
loop_
_entity_poly.entity_id
_entity_poly.type
_entity_poly.pdbx_seq_one_letter_code
_entity_poly.pdbx_strand_id
1 'polypeptide(L)' 'MKQKNVQTCSNCGSHNIGEGEFVGYAQIRKKETMFTSSPVDAYICTNCGNVLLLKVRHYEKFKQKPL' A
#
# COMPACT_ATOMS: atom_id res chain seq x y z
N MET A 1 13.36 -0.26 -10.48
CA MET A 1 12.40 -1.38 -10.31
C MET A 1 11.20 -1.10 -11.20
N LYS A 2 10.89 -1.97 -12.16
CA LYS A 2 9.75 -1.78 -13.08
C LYS A 2 8.44 -1.83 -12.27
N GLN A 3 7.64 -0.77 -12.34
CA GLN A 3 6.28 -0.75 -11.80
C GLN A 3 5.49 -1.91 -12.41
N LYS A 4 5.06 -2.87 -11.58
CA LYS A 4 4.05 -3.85 -12.00
C LYS A 4 2.75 -3.07 -12.19
N ASN A 5 2.22 -3.11 -13.42
CA ASN A 5 0.97 -2.45 -13.75
C ASN A 5 -0.13 -3.09 -12.91
N VAL A 6 -0.73 -2.33 -11.99
CA VAL A 6 -1.78 -2.82 -11.06
C VAL A 6 -3.10 -3.08 -11.79
N GLN A 7 -3.12 -2.91 -13.11
CA GLN A 7 -4.29 -3.00 -13.99
C GLN A 7 -4.82 -4.44 -14.16
N THR A 8 -4.03 -5.46 -13.82
CA THR A 8 -4.44 -6.87 -13.94
C THR A 8 -4.12 -7.62 -12.65
N CYS A 9 -5.10 -8.34 -12.12
CA CYS A 9 -4.95 -9.17 -10.94
C CYS A 9 -4.06 -10.37 -11.25
N SER A 10 -2.90 -10.47 -10.59
CA SER A 10 -1.96 -11.58 -10.78
C SER A 10 -2.49 -12.93 -10.26
N ASN A 11 -3.59 -12.94 -9.50
CA ASN A 11 -4.17 -14.16 -8.94
C ASN A 11 -5.26 -14.75 -9.85
N CYS A 12 -6.14 -13.92 -10.43
CA CYS A 12 -7.28 -14.41 -11.21
C CYS A 12 -7.38 -13.85 -12.64
N GLY A 13 -6.44 -12.98 -13.07
CA GLY A 13 -6.43 -12.38 -14.40
C GLY A 13 -7.46 -11.27 -14.64
N SER A 14 -8.31 -10.94 -13.66
CA SER A 14 -9.32 -9.88 -13.78
C SER A 14 -8.69 -8.49 -13.87
N HIS A 15 -9.39 -7.57 -14.56
CA HIS A 15 -9.05 -6.15 -14.66
C HIS A 15 -9.94 -5.27 -13.76
N ASN A 16 -10.84 -5.89 -12.97
CA ASN A 16 -11.71 -5.17 -12.04
C ASN A 16 -10.94 -4.87 -10.76
N ILE A 17 -10.32 -3.69 -10.72
CA ILE A 17 -9.47 -3.24 -9.62
C ILE A 17 -10.15 -2.04 -8.95
N GLY A 18 -10.41 -2.18 -7.65
CA GLY A 18 -10.86 -1.12 -6.78
C GLY A 18 -9.73 -0.56 -5.94
N GLU A 19 -9.98 0.60 -5.33
CA GLU A 19 -9.06 1.26 -4.42
C GLU A 19 -9.69 1.41 -3.03
N GLY A 20 -8.88 1.27 -1.99
CA GLY A 20 -9.24 1.52 -0.61
C GLY A 20 -8.06 2.09 0.16
N GLU A 21 -8.25 2.42 1.43
CA GLU A 21 -7.18 3.00 2.25
C GLU A 21 -7.16 2.44 3.68
N PHE A 22 -5.95 2.30 4.22
CA PHE A 22 -5.72 2.10 5.65
C PHE A 22 -5.42 3.45 6.31
N VAL A 23 -6.36 3.93 7.12
CA VAL A 23 -6.29 5.21 7.84
C VAL A 23 -6.50 5.02 9.35
N GLY A 24 -6.34 6.09 10.14
CA GLY A 24 -6.54 6.06 11.58
C GLY A 24 -5.57 5.12 12.30
N TYR A 25 -6.08 4.09 12.97
CA TYR A 25 -5.25 3.11 13.68
C TYR A 25 -4.70 1.99 12.79
N ALA A 26 -5.19 1.82 11.57
CA ALA A 26 -4.74 0.77 10.64
C ALA A 26 -3.56 1.18 9.75
N GLN A 27 -3.13 2.45 9.83
CA GLN A 27 -2.04 3.00 9.05
C GLN A 27 -0.67 2.41 9.42
N ILE A 28 0.31 2.49 8.53
CA ILE A 28 1.67 2.00 8.81
C ILE A 28 2.42 2.98 9.72
N ARG A 29 3.09 2.46 10.75
CA ARG A 29 3.91 3.22 11.70
C ARG A 29 5.38 2.91 11.53
N LYS A 30 6.23 3.94 11.66
CA LYS A 30 7.69 3.74 11.69
C LYS A 30 8.04 3.07 13.01
N LYS A 31 8.73 1.93 12.92
CA LYS A 31 9.22 1.21 14.11
C LYS A 31 10.03 2.15 15.00
N GLU A 32 9.97 1.93 16.30
CA GLU A 32 10.73 2.69 17.33
C GLU A 32 10.33 4.16 17.49
N THR A 33 9.30 4.64 16.80
CA THR A 33 8.74 5.98 17.02
C THR A 33 7.24 5.89 17.30
N MET A 34 6.75 6.57 18.35
CA MET A 34 5.32 6.52 18.71
C MET A 34 4.42 7.34 17.77
N PHE A 35 4.96 8.40 17.15
CA PHE A 35 4.16 9.42 16.45
C PHE A 35 4.36 9.46 14.94
N THR A 36 5.28 8.67 14.38
CA THR A 36 5.51 8.69 12.92
C THR A 36 4.68 7.63 12.24
N SER A 37 3.70 8.07 11.45
CA SER A 37 2.85 7.19 10.67
C SER A 37 2.47 7.80 9.33
N SER A 38 1.96 6.94 8.44
CA SER A 38 1.41 7.35 7.15
C SER A 38 0.26 6.43 6.75
N PRO A 39 -0.82 6.97 6.17
CA PRO A 39 -1.82 6.17 5.46
C PRO A 39 -1.20 5.31 4.36
N VAL A 40 -1.91 4.23 4.02
CA VAL A 40 -1.55 3.28 2.97
C VAL A 40 -2.71 3.11 2.00
N ASP A 41 -2.49 3.38 0.73
CA ASP A 41 -3.43 3.07 -0.35
C ASP A 41 -3.35 1.59 -0.69
N ALA A 42 -4.50 0.95 -0.89
CA ALA A 42 -4.62 -0.46 -1.23
C ALA A 42 -5.36 -0.63 -2.56
N TYR A 43 -4.74 -1.35 -3.49
CA TYR A 43 -5.36 -1.75 -4.75
C TYR A 43 -5.83 -3.19 -4.63
N ILE A 44 -7.12 -3.41 -4.83
CA ILE A 44 -7.79 -4.67 -4.51
C ILE A 44 -8.50 -5.17 -5.76
N CYS A 45 -8.30 -6.44 -6.11
CA CYS A 45 -9.13 -7.06 -7.13
C CYS A 45 -10.52 -7.33 -6.56
N THR A 46 -11.54 -6.65 -7.09
CA THR A 46 -12.91 -6.79 -6.58
C THR A 46 -13.59 -8.07 -7.05
N ASN A 47 -12.98 -8.81 -7.97
CA ASN A 47 -13.48 -10.11 -8.41
C ASN A 47 -13.09 -11.27 -7.49
N CYS A 48 -11.87 -11.26 -6.91
CA CYS A 48 -11.37 -12.37 -6.09
C CYS A 48 -10.85 -11.96 -4.70
N GLY A 49 -10.92 -10.68 -4.36
CA GLY A 49 -10.51 -10.15 -3.05
C GLY A 49 -9.00 -10.00 -2.84
N ASN A 50 -8.17 -10.34 -3.84
CA ASN A 50 -6.72 -10.27 -3.67
C ASN A 50 -6.22 -8.81 -3.61
N VAL A 51 -5.37 -8.49 -2.63
CA VAL A 51 -4.65 -7.21 -2.57
C VAL A 51 -3.46 -7.27 -3.53
N LEU A 52 -3.42 -6.35 -4.49
CA LEU A 52 -2.41 -6.33 -5.55
C LEU A 52 -1.21 -5.45 -5.18
N LEU A 53 -1.46 -4.33 -4.53
CA LEU A 53 -0.44 -3.36 -4.15
C LEU A 53 -0.88 -2.60 -2.90
N LEU A 54 0.08 -2.38 -2.00
CA LEU A 54 -0.02 -1.42 -0.91
C LEU A 54 1.00 -0.31 -1.14
N LYS A 55 0.56 0.95 -1.07
CA LYS A 55 1.40 2.12 -1.30
C LYS A 55 1.31 3.08 -0.11
N VAL A 56 2.45 3.29 0.56
CA VAL A 56 2.55 4.26 1.65
C VAL A 56 2.57 5.68 1.08
N ARG A 57 1.62 6.54 1.47
CA ARG A 57 1.49 7.91 0.93
C ARG A 57 2.72 8.78 1.18
N HIS A 58 3.25 8.73 2.41
CA HIS A 58 4.38 9.53 2.89
C HIS A 58 5.57 8.64 3.26
N TYR A 59 6.02 7.83 2.29
CA TYR A 59 7.10 6.85 2.49
C TYR A 59 8.44 7.50 2.90
N GLU A 60 8.65 8.77 2.57
CA GLU A 60 9.83 9.55 2.95
C GLU A 60 10.02 9.66 4.47
N LYS A 61 8.95 9.61 5.26
CA LYS A 61 9.01 9.60 6.74
C LYS A 61 9.78 8.40 7.29
N PHE A 62 9.87 7.32 6.51
CA PHE A 62 10.50 6.06 6.88
C PHE A 62 11.98 5.98 6.49
N LYS A 63 12.52 6.96 5.77
CA LYS A 63 13.95 7.02 5.47
C LYS A 63 14.75 7.03 6.79
N GLN A 64 15.83 6.27 6.83
CA GLN A 64 16.83 6.40 7.88
C GLN A 64 17.62 7.70 7.62
N LYS A 65 18.01 8.41 8.68
CA LYS A 65 19.01 9.46 8.49
C LYS A 65 20.32 8.76 8.07
N PRO A 66 21.03 9.25 7.04
CA PRO A 66 22.38 8.78 6.79
C PRO A 66 23.20 8.96 8.08
N LEU A 67 23.97 7.93 8.43
CA LEU A 67 24.94 7.97 9.52
C LEU A 67 25.96 9.08 9.29
#